data_AF-A0A2J0LAW1-F1
#
_entry.id   AF-A0A2J0LAW1-F1
#
_cell.length_a   1.000
_cell.length_b   1.000
_cell.length_c   1.000
_cell.angle_alpha   90.00
_cell.angle_beta   90.00
_cell.angle_gamma   90.00
#
_symmetry.space_group_name_H-M   'P 1'
#
loop_
_entity.id
_entity.type
_entity.pdbx_description
1 polymer ?
#
loop_
_entity_poly.entity_id
_entity_poly.type
_entity_poly.pdbx_seq_one_letter_code
_entity_poly.pdbx_strand_id
1 'polypeptide(L)' 'MTIKTIRLNKEEETLVDRILFYYKKDFSSCVKELISEKLEDLQDMRFIEKIKEGKSGKDYLSGDEISGLLK' A
#
# COMPACT_ATOMS: atom_id res chain seq x y z
N MET A 1 -21.49 10.00 2.32
CA MET A 1 -20.78 9.29 1.23
C MET A 1 -20.43 10.29 0.16
N THR A 2 -19.16 10.41 -0.21
CA THR A 2 -18.71 11.33 -1.27
C THR A 2 -18.48 10.53 -2.53
N ILE A 3 -19.13 10.90 -3.63
CA ILE A 3 -18.90 10.29 -4.95
C ILE A 3 -17.67 10.94 -5.57
N LYS A 4 -16.74 10.13 -6.06
CA LYS A 4 -15.56 10.56 -6.82
C LYS A 4 -15.65 9.98 -8.23
N THR A 5 -15.42 10.82 -9.23
CA THR A 5 -15.41 10.41 -10.63
C THR A 5 -13.97 10.38 -11.11
N ILE A 6 -13.59 9.29 -11.78
CA ILE A 6 -12.28 9.10 -12.39
C ILE A 6 -12.50 9.09 -13.89
N ARG A 7 -11.68 9.84 -14.63
CA ARG A 7 -11.69 9.84 -16.09
C ARG A 7 -10.47 9.06 -16.57
N LEU A 8 -10.72 8.07 -17.41
CA LEU A 8 -9.69 7.26 -18.04
C LEU A 8 -9.65 7.59 -19.54
N ASN A 9 -8.49 7.41 -20.15
CA ASN A 9 -8.37 7.36 -21.60
C ASN A 9 -8.69 5.93 -22.11
N LYS A 10 -8.80 5.75 -23.43
CA LYS A 10 -9.20 4.46 -24.03
C LYS A 10 -8.25 3.30 -23.69
N GLU A 11 -6.96 3.58 -23.61
CA GLU A 11 -5.94 2.57 -23.30
C GLU A 11 -6.05 2.13 -21.84
N GLU A 12 -6.23 3.10 -20.94
CA GLU A 12 -6.46 2.88 -19.51
C GLU A 12 -7.76 2.10 -19.26
N GLU A 13 -8.86 2.47 -19.93
CA GLU A 13 -10.14 1.74 -19.86
C GLU A 13 -9.95 0.27 -20.26
N THR A 14 -9.28 0.04 -21.40
CA THR A 14 -9.01 -1.32 -21.90
C THR A 14 -8.20 -2.15 -20.91
N LEU A 15 -7.21 -1.54 -20.25
CA LEU A 15 -6.38 -2.21 -19.26
C LEU A 15 -7.20 -2.53 -17.99
N VAL A 16 -7.95 -1.55 -17.49
CA VAL A 16 -8.79 -1.71 -16.30
C VAL A 16 -9.83 -2.80 -16.52
N ASP A 17 -10.51 -2.83 -17.68
CA ASP A 17 -11.50 -3.85 -17.99
C ASP A 17 -10.91 -5.27 -17.96
N ARG A 18 -9.69 -5.45 -18.46
CA ARG A 18 -8.98 -6.74 -18.39
C ARG A 18 -8.69 -7.17 -16.95
N ILE A 19 -8.25 -6.22 -16.12
CA ILE A 19 -7.95 -6.47 -14.70
C ILE A 19 -9.25 -6.86 -13.97
N LEU A 20 -10.32 -6.08 -14.15
CA LEU A 20 -11.61 -6.34 -13.52
C LEU A 20 -12.19 -7.70 -13.94
N PHE A 21 -12.08 -8.03 -15.23
CA PHE A 21 -12.49 -9.35 -15.75
C PHE A 21 -11.69 -10.48 -15.11
N TYR A 22 -10.36 -10.36 -15.06
CA TYR A 22 -9.48 -11.40 -14.51
C TYR A 22 -9.76 -11.67 -13.02
N TYR A 23 -9.91 -10.61 -12.22
CA TYR A 23 -10.15 -10.72 -10.79
C TYR A 23 -11.63 -10.86 -10.41
N LYS A 24 -12.55 -10.81 -11.39
CA LYS A 24 -14.00 -10.85 -11.20
C LYS A 24 -14.50 -9.83 -10.17
N LYS A 25 -13.98 -8.61 -10.25
CA LYS A 25 -14.33 -7.49 -9.36
C LYS A 25 -15.00 -6.35 -10.12
N ASP A 26 -15.82 -5.56 -9.44
CA ASP A 26 -16.32 -4.30 -9.98
C ASP A 26 -15.30 -3.16 -9.80
N PHE A 27 -15.37 -2.17 -10.68
CA PHE A 27 -14.46 -1.02 -10.69
C PHE A 27 -14.43 -0.27 -9.35
N SER A 28 -15.60 -0.03 -8.76
CA SER A 28 -15.70 0.74 -7.51
C SER A 28 -15.01 0.02 -6.35
N SER A 29 -15.22 -1.29 -6.21
CA SER A 29 -14.57 -2.08 -5.16
C SER A 29 -13.06 -2.13 -5.35
N CYS A 30 -12.59 -2.37 -6.59
CA CYS A 30 -11.17 -2.41 -6.89
C CYS A 30 -10.47 -1.06 -6.62
N VAL A 31 -11.09 0.05 -7.03
CA VAL A 31 -10.56 1.40 -6.77
C VAL A 31 -10.55 1.72 -5.28
N LYS A 32 -11.56 1.32 -4.52
CA LYS A 32 -11.60 1.53 -3.06
C LYS A 32 -10.50 0.77 -2.34
N GLU A 33 -10.31 -0.50 -2.69
CA GLU A 33 -9.23 -1.32 -2.14
C GLU A 33 -7.87 -0.69 -2.44
N LEU A 34 -7.62 -0.32 -3.71
CA LEU A 34 -6.36 0.31 -4.12
C LEU A 34 -6.09 1.62 -3.37
N ILE A 35 -7.10 2.48 -3.22
CA ILE A 35 -6.97 3.73 -2.47
C ILE A 35 -6.66 3.44 -1.00
N SER A 36 -7.32 2.44 -0.40
CA SER A 36 -7.08 2.04 0.98
C SER A 36 -5.63 1.58 1.19
N GLU A 37 -5.14 0.68 0.33
CA GLU A 37 -3.75 0.20 0.37
C GLU A 37 -2.76 1.36 0.21
N LYS A 38 -2.99 2.28 -0.74
CA LYS A 38 -2.12 3.44 -0.94
C LYS A 38 -2.13 4.40 0.25
N LEU A 39 -3.24 4.54 0.95
CA LEU A 39 -3.32 5.35 2.16
C LEU A 39 -2.57 4.68 3.32
N GLU A 40 -2.64 3.36 3.44
CA GLU A 40 -1.86 2.58 4.41
C GLU A 40 -0.36 2.71 4.15
N ASP A 41 0.09 2.50 2.90
CA ASP A 41 1.49 2.71 2.49
C ASP A 41 2.01 4.11 2.88
N LEU A 42 1.19 5.14 2.68
CA LEU A 42 1.53 6.53 3.04
C LEU A 42 1.59 6.77 4.55
N GLN A 43 0.83 6.01 5.34
CA GLN A 43 0.91 6.07 6.81
C GLN A 43 2.16 5.35 7.30
N ASP A 44 2.46 4.18 6.74
CA ASP A 44 3.64 3.39 7.07
C ASP A 44 4.93 4.16 6.78
N MET A 45 5.03 4.81 5.61
CA MET A 45 6.19 5.66 5.29
C MET A 45 6.38 6.77 6.32
N ARG A 46 5.30 7.48 6.69
CA ARG A 46 5.37 8.55 7.69
C ARG A 46 5.77 8.03 9.07
N PHE A 47 5.31 6.84 9.43
CA PHE A 47 5.69 6.19 10.68
C PHE A 47 7.19 5.84 10.70
N ILE A 48 7.70 5.28 9.61
CA ILE A 48 9.12 4.95 9.44
C ILE A 48 9.98 6.22 9.49
N GLU A 49 9.56 7.31 8.83
CA GLU A 49 10.27 8.60 8.86
C GLU A 49 10.34 9.16 10.29
N LYS A 50 9.21 9.20 11.00
CA LYS A 50 9.15 9.66 12.39
C LYS A 50 10.05 8.85 13.32
N ILE A 51 10.11 7.54 13.09
CA ILE A 51 11.03 6.65 13.81
C ILE A 51 12.49 7.02 13.55
N LYS A 52 12.85 7.27 12.28
CA LYS A 52 14.22 7.64 11.88
C LYS A 52 14.65 9.00 12.43
N GLU A 53 13.74 9.97 12.46
CA GLU A 53 13.99 11.32 12.98
C GLU A 53 14.15 11.35 14.50
N GLY A 54 13.46 10.46 15.23
CA GLY A 54 13.45 10.43 16.70
C GLY A 54 14.54 9.59 17.36
N LYS A 55 15.37 8.84 16.60
CA LYS A 55 16.28 7.83 17.17
C LYS A 55 17.72 7.99 16.71
N SER A 56 18.58 8.47 17.60
CA SER A 56 20.03 8.30 17.53
C SER A 56 20.40 7.01 18.28
N GLY A 57 20.43 5.88 17.58
CA GLY A 57 20.77 4.56 18.15
C GLY A 57 20.05 3.39 17.49
N LYS A 58 20.70 2.22 17.45
CA LYS A 58 20.17 0.96 16.89
C LYS A 58 19.11 0.40 17.85
N ASP A 59 17.83 0.73 17.61
CA ASP A 59 16.69 0.21 18.38
C ASP A 59 16.07 -1.06 17.77
N TYR A 60 16.74 -1.66 16.78
CA TYR A 60 16.25 -2.83 16.06
C TYR A 60 17.33 -3.90 16.07
N LEU A 61 16.94 -5.11 16.47
CA LEU A 61 17.76 -6.29 16.29
C LEU A 61 17.79 -6.64 14.80
N SER A 62 19.00 -6.80 14.25
CA SER A 62 19.21 -7.37 12.93
C SER A 62 18.74 -8.82 12.87
N GLY A 63 18.52 -9.34 11.66
CA GLY A 63 18.08 -10.74 11.47
C GLY A 63 19.01 -11.75 12.14
N ASP A 64 20.31 -11.45 12.20
CA ASP A 64 21.32 -12.27 12.87
C ASP A 64 21.16 -12.23 14.40
N GLU A 65 20.85 -11.05 14.96
CA GLU A 65 20.61 -10.88 16.40
C GLU A 65 19.32 -11.61 16.85
N ILE A 66 18.27 -11.60 16.03
CA ILE A 66 17.05 -12.36 16.29
C ILE A 66 17.32 -13.88 16.23
N SER A 67 18.09 -14.32 15.22
CA SER A 67 18.43 -15.74 15.05
C SER A 67 19.29 -16.28 16.20
N GLY A 68 20.11 -15.43 16.82
CA GLY A 68 20.92 -15.78 17.99
C GLY A 68 20.11 -15.95 19.27
N LEU A 69 18.97 -15.26 19.42
CA LEU A 69 18.11 -15.35 20.61
C LEU A 69 17.21 -16.60 20.63
N LEU A 70 17.04 -17.27 19.49
CA LEU A 70 16.17 -18.45 19.33
C LEU A 70 16.91 -19.79 19.45
N LYS A 71 18.18 -19.77 19.89
CA LYS A 71 19.00 -20.95 20.21
C LYS A 71 19.10 -21.13 21.71
#